data_AF-A0A1G0LDT7-F1
#
_entry.id   AF-A0A1G0LDT7-F1
#
_cell.length_a   1.000
_cell.length_b   1.000
_cell.length_c   1.000
_cell.angle_alpha   90.00
_cell.angle_beta   90.00
_cell.angle_gamma   90.00
#
_symmetry.space_group_name_H-M   'P 1'
#
loop_
_entity.id
_entity.type
_entity.pdbx_description
1 polymer ?
#
loop_
_entity_poly.entity_id
_entity_poly.type
_entity_poly.pdbx_seq_one_letter_code
_entity_poly.pdbx_strand_id
1 'polypeptide(L)'
;MKHARTIPILITAVLMAAGCALYNGDMSGGVYFDSSVGKEAYWSGAPARNSEVAVHFGETLHTESGAPACLSCHDGTIAKGVNYQLFKSSSMGSLGSHPTEVPYPAEWSGHTDFAPSADITLAGLRLLDGRVTCTTCHNLSLPVKYYLPVTMTGSALCLACHRK
;
A
#
# COMPACT_ATOMS: atom_id res chain seq x y z
N MET A 1 60.39 38.54 20.59
CA MET A 1 59.57 38.50 19.36
C MET A 1 59.05 37.08 19.18
N LYS A 2 57.83 36.96 18.64
CA LYS A 2 56.85 35.90 18.89
C LYS A 2 57.29 34.49 18.42
N HIS A 3 57.12 33.50 19.29
CA HIS A 3 57.15 32.07 18.95
C HIS A 3 55.88 31.68 18.19
N ALA A 4 56.01 31.15 16.97
CA ALA A 4 54.92 30.51 16.25
C ALA A 4 55.00 28.99 16.47
N ARG A 5 54.00 28.44 17.16
CA ARG A 5 53.78 26.99 17.29
C ARG A 5 52.79 26.55 16.23
N THR A 6 53.23 25.71 15.30
CA THR A 6 52.39 25.04 14.30
C THR A 6 51.78 23.79 14.94
N ILE A 7 50.45 23.71 14.93
CA ILE A 7 49.65 22.57 15.42
C ILE A 7 49.30 21.71 14.20
N PRO A 8 49.63 20.39 14.16
CA PRO A 8 49.13 19.52 13.11
C PRO A 8 47.68 19.09 13.41
N ILE A 9 46.80 19.32 12.43
CA ILE A 9 45.42 18.85 12.42
C ILE A 9 45.43 17.36 12.06
N LEU A 10 45.16 16.50 13.04
CA LEU A 10 44.85 15.08 12.84
C LEU A 10 43.44 14.98 12.27
N ILE A 11 43.33 14.65 10.98
CA ILE A 11 42.07 14.26 10.33
C ILE A 11 41.86 12.77 10.62
N THR A 12 41.04 12.46 11.62
CA THR A 12 40.50 11.12 11.83
C THR A 12 39.44 10.86 10.77
N ALA A 13 39.81 10.06 9.76
CA ALA A 13 38.85 9.45 8.84
C ALA A 13 38.01 8.43 9.62
N VAL A 14 36.74 8.77 9.87
CA VAL A 14 35.74 7.83 10.37
C VAL A 14 35.34 6.92 9.20
N LEU A 15 35.81 5.67 9.25
CA LEU A 15 35.25 4.57 8.47
C LEU A 15 33.76 4.41 8.82
N MET A 16 32.87 4.74 7.89
CA MET A 16 31.51 4.23 7.89
C MET A 16 31.53 2.82 7.27
N ALA A 17 31.75 1.83 8.12
CA ALA A 17 31.41 0.44 7.86
C ALA A 17 30.45 -0.01 8.96
N ALA A 18 29.15 0.07 8.68
CA ALA A 18 28.08 -0.54 9.47
C ALA A 18 26.84 -0.59 8.55
N GLY A 19 26.18 -1.71 8.30
CA GLY A 19 26.34 -3.09 8.73
C GLY A 19 25.13 -3.83 8.16
N CYS A 20 25.35 -4.92 7.43
CA CYS A 20 24.29 -5.91 7.21
C CYS A 20 24.03 -6.57 8.57
N ALA A 21 23.08 -6.02 9.34
CA ALA A 21 22.59 -6.66 10.54
C ALA A 21 21.71 -7.84 10.11
N LEU A 22 22.21 -9.04 10.38
CA LEU A 22 21.45 -10.28 10.37
C LEU A 22 20.31 -10.14 11.40
N TYR A 23 19.08 -9.96 10.92
CA TYR A 23 17.90 -9.88 11.78
C TYR A 23 17.37 -11.29 12.07
N ASN A 24 17.82 -11.85 13.20
CA ASN A 24 17.14 -12.94 13.90
C ASN A 24 16.53 -12.35 15.17
N GLY A 25 15.22 -12.11 15.20
CA GLY A 25 14.55 -11.61 16.41
C GLY A 25 13.06 -11.32 16.19
N ASP A 26 12.20 -12.18 16.74
CA ASP A 26 10.89 -11.88 17.32
C ASP A 26 9.93 -10.93 16.54
N MET A 27 8.88 -11.52 15.96
CA MET A 27 7.76 -10.82 15.29
C MET A 27 6.72 -10.25 16.27
N SER A 28 7.12 -9.75 17.44
CA SER A 28 6.27 -8.88 18.25
C SER A 28 6.38 -7.44 17.74
N GLY A 29 5.76 -7.19 16.59
CA GLY A 29 5.70 -5.88 15.94
C GLY A 29 5.18 -4.81 16.90
N GLY A 30 6.10 -4.02 17.44
CA GLY A 30 5.81 -2.83 18.21
C GLY A 30 5.03 -1.83 17.35
N VAL A 31 3.85 -1.47 17.84
CA VAL A 31 3.09 -0.31 17.36
C VAL A 31 3.96 0.95 17.45
N TYR A 32 4.37 1.49 16.30
CA TYR A 32 4.95 2.82 16.22
C TYR A 32 3.81 3.83 16.41
N PHE A 33 3.58 4.26 17.65
CA PHE A 33 2.65 5.34 17.98
C PHE A 33 3.39 6.67 17.83
N ASP A 34 3.20 7.35 16.69
CA ASP A 34 3.53 8.77 16.58
C ASP A 34 2.49 9.57 17.38
N SER A 35 2.92 10.14 18.49
CA SER A 35 2.09 10.94 19.41
C SER A 35 1.74 12.33 18.87
N SER A 36 2.29 12.73 17.71
CA SER A 36 1.93 13.97 17.02
C SER A 36 0.74 13.83 16.07
N VAL A 37 0.37 12.58 15.71
CA VAL A 37 -0.79 12.29 14.88
C VAL A 37 -1.90 11.76 15.80
N GLY A 38 -2.69 12.70 16.31
CA GLY A 38 -3.89 12.40 17.09
C GLY A 38 -4.80 11.40 16.37
N LYS A 39 -5.59 10.68 17.16
CA LYS A 39 -6.47 9.55 16.84
C LYS A 39 -7.59 9.83 15.81
N GLU A 40 -7.43 10.84 14.97
CA GLU A 40 -8.43 11.37 14.03
C GLU A 40 -8.03 11.19 12.56
N ALA A 41 -6.86 10.62 12.27
CA ALA A 41 -6.33 10.50 10.92
C ALA A 41 -6.31 9.07 10.36
N TYR A 42 -7.34 8.26 10.63
CA TYR A 42 -7.45 6.97 9.92
C TYR A 42 -7.92 7.14 8.47
N TRP A 43 -8.52 8.29 8.13
CA TRP A 43 -8.67 8.83 6.77
C TRP A 43 -9.31 10.22 6.94
N SER A 44 -8.54 11.21 7.40
CA SER A 44 -8.95 12.60 7.15
C SER A 44 -8.90 12.79 5.64
N GLY A 45 -9.97 13.32 5.04
CA GLY A 45 -10.14 13.51 3.59
C GLY A 45 -9.14 14.49 2.94
N ALA A 46 -7.87 14.44 3.35
CA ALA A 46 -6.75 15.02 2.66
C ALA A 46 -6.53 14.24 1.36
N PRO A 47 -6.25 14.92 0.24
CA PRO A 47 -5.79 14.25 -0.97
C PRO A 47 -4.56 13.44 -0.57
N ALA A 48 -4.59 12.16 -0.92
CA ALA A 48 -3.48 11.28 -0.62
C ALA A 48 -2.18 11.92 -1.10
N ARG A 49 -1.27 12.14 -0.16
CA ARG A 49 0.06 12.58 -0.51
C ARG A 49 0.71 11.38 -1.19
N ASN A 50 1.10 11.59 -2.43
CA ASN A 50 1.84 10.74 -3.36
C ASN A 50 3.22 10.28 -2.82
N SER A 51 3.30 10.01 -1.53
CA SER A 51 4.51 9.68 -0.78
C SER A 51 4.24 8.80 0.45
N GLU A 52 3.02 8.26 0.64
CA GLU A 52 2.78 7.38 1.78
C GLU A 52 3.36 6.00 1.49
N VAL A 53 4.10 5.48 2.47
CA VAL A 53 4.89 4.27 2.36
C VAL A 53 4.51 3.34 3.49
N ALA A 54 4.29 2.06 3.18
CA ALA A 54 4.05 1.01 4.13
C ALA A 54 5.12 -0.08 4.02
N VAL A 55 5.46 -0.69 5.16
CA VAL A 55 6.34 -1.86 5.19
C VAL A 55 5.49 -3.11 5.06
N HIS A 56 5.76 -3.89 4.01
CA HIS A 56 5.08 -5.15 3.72
C HIS A 56 6.13 -6.25 3.59
N PHE A 57 6.19 -7.15 4.58
CA PHE A 57 7.21 -8.21 4.67
C PHE A 57 8.66 -7.71 4.57
N GLY A 58 8.96 -6.58 5.20
CA GLY A 58 10.31 -5.98 5.21
C GLY A 58 10.62 -5.14 3.97
N GLU A 59 9.77 -5.19 2.95
CA GLU A 59 9.89 -4.35 1.77
C GLU A 59 9.09 -3.05 1.94
N THR A 60 9.67 -1.99 1.40
CA THR A 60 9.10 -0.63 1.46
C THR A 60 8.30 -0.38 0.19
N LEU A 61 6.97 -0.25 0.30
CA LEU A 61 6.08 -0.06 -0.85
C LEU A 61 5.28 1.24 -0.70
N HIS A 62 5.10 1.96 -1.81
CA HIS A 62 4.17 3.08 -1.83
C HIS A 62 2.74 2.55 -1.74
N THR A 63 1.94 3.11 -0.83
CA THR A 63 0.55 2.67 -0.57
C THR A 63 -0.42 3.01 -1.70
N GLU A 64 0.05 3.75 -2.69
CA GLU A 64 -0.66 4.10 -3.91
C GLU A 64 0.00 3.53 -5.17
N SER A 65 0.78 2.47 -5.01
CA SER A 65 1.32 1.77 -6.17
C SER A 65 0.21 1.07 -6.95
N GLY A 66 0.30 1.11 -8.27
CA GLY A 66 -0.53 0.30 -9.15
C GLY A 66 -0.11 -1.18 -9.14
N ALA A 67 -0.84 -1.99 -9.89
CA ALA A 67 -0.63 -3.44 -9.98
C ALA A 67 0.82 -3.87 -10.30
N PRO A 68 1.59 -3.19 -11.19
CA PRO A 68 2.96 -3.60 -11.50
C PRO A 68 3.89 -3.71 -10.28
N ALA A 69 3.72 -2.84 -9.27
CA ALA A 69 4.53 -2.89 -8.06
C ALA A 69 4.16 -4.07 -7.16
N CYS A 70 2.89 -4.47 -7.13
CA CYS A 70 2.45 -5.64 -6.38
C CYS A 70 2.90 -6.93 -7.08
N LEU A 71 2.80 -6.94 -8.42
CA LEU A 71 3.11 -8.08 -9.26
C LEU A 71 4.60 -8.34 -9.42
N SER A 72 5.48 -7.41 -9.07
CA SER A 72 6.92 -7.68 -8.99
C SER A 72 7.25 -8.79 -7.98
N CYS A 73 6.35 -9.06 -7.03
CA CYS A 73 6.47 -10.17 -6.08
C CYS A 73 5.31 -11.18 -6.21
N HIS A 74 4.08 -10.72 -6.45
CA HIS A 74 2.87 -11.57 -6.47
C HIS A 74 2.56 -12.22 -7.84
N ASP A 75 3.56 -12.34 -8.73
CA ASP A 75 3.45 -13.09 -9.98
C ASP A 75 3.55 -14.62 -9.80
N GLY A 76 3.94 -15.08 -8.61
CA GLY A 76 4.14 -16.49 -8.29
C GLY A 76 5.61 -16.95 -8.28
N THR A 77 6.56 -16.05 -8.54
CA THR A 77 7.99 -16.35 -8.53
C THR A 77 8.63 -16.09 -7.15
N ILE A 78 8.35 -14.92 -6.55
CA ILE A 78 8.93 -14.48 -5.27
C ILE A 78 7.94 -14.68 -4.13
N ALA A 79 6.71 -14.22 -4.31
CA ALA A 79 5.62 -14.38 -3.35
C ALA A 79 4.49 -15.23 -3.94
N LYS A 80 3.52 -15.57 -3.09
CA LYS A 80 2.33 -16.32 -3.54
C LYS A 80 1.66 -15.58 -4.70
N GLY A 81 1.52 -16.27 -5.82
CA GLY A 81 0.78 -15.78 -6.98
C GLY A 81 -0.65 -15.41 -6.60
N VAL A 82 -1.09 -14.23 -7.02
CA VAL A 82 -2.47 -13.79 -6.82
C VAL A 82 -3.28 -14.05 -8.08
N ASN A 83 -4.57 -14.33 -7.92
CA ASN A 83 -5.48 -14.45 -9.05
C ASN A 83 -6.09 -13.08 -9.32
N TYR A 84 -5.75 -12.49 -10.47
CA TYR A 84 -6.16 -11.16 -10.87
C TYR A 84 -6.42 -11.11 -12.37
N GLN A 85 -7.09 -10.06 -12.82
CA GLN A 85 -7.22 -9.74 -14.23
C GLN A 85 -6.67 -8.35 -14.45
N LEU A 86 -5.49 -8.26 -15.08
CA LEU A 86 -4.98 -6.96 -15.52
C LEU A 86 -5.82 -6.49 -16.69
N PHE A 87 -6.30 -5.26 -16.59
CA PHE A 87 -7.10 -4.62 -17.61
C PHE A 87 -8.38 -5.43 -17.93
N LYS A 88 -9.11 -4.99 -18.97
CA LYS A 88 -10.34 -5.63 -19.43
C LYS A 88 -10.06 -7.09 -19.82
N SER A 89 -10.54 -8.04 -19.03
CA SER A 89 -10.60 -9.46 -19.40
C SER A 89 -12.05 -9.88 -19.65
N SER A 90 -12.27 -10.60 -20.75
CA SER A 90 -13.55 -11.12 -21.21
C SER A 90 -14.16 -12.20 -20.30
N SER A 91 -13.42 -12.65 -19.27
CA SER A 91 -13.86 -13.66 -18.30
C SER A 91 -14.44 -12.99 -17.05
N MET A 92 -15.70 -12.60 -17.17
CA MET A 92 -16.51 -12.01 -16.11
C MET A 92 -16.54 -12.92 -14.87
N GLY A 93 -15.91 -12.45 -13.79
CA GLY A 93 -16.33 -12.66 -12.41
C GLY A 93 -16.60 -14.09 -11.95
N SER A 94 -15.57 -14.93 -11.88
CA SER A 94 -15.56 -15.95 -10.82
C SER A 94 -15.17 -15.28 -9.51
N LEU A 95 -15.84 -15.63 -8.40
CA LEU A 95 -15.40 -15.28 -7.04
C LEU A 95 -13.95 -15.75 -6.86
N GLY A 96 -12.98 -14.85 -7.08
CA GLY A 96 -11.56 -15.20 -7.09
C GLY A 96 -10.70 -14.42 -8.10
N SER A 97 -11.27 -13.82 -9.14
CA SER A 97 -10.54 -12.96 -10.09
C SER A 97 -11.27 -11.62 -10.23
N HIS A 98 -10.67 -10.53 -9.75
CA HIS A 98 -11.22 -9.19 -9.90
C HIS A 98 -10.36 -8.36 -10.87
N PRO A 99 -10.95 -7.59 -11.79
CA PRO A 99 -10.21 -6.68 -12.64
C PRO A 99 -9.44 -5.62 -11.83
N THR A 100 -8.19 -5.40 -12.19
CA THR A 100 -7.31 -4.33 -11.68
C THR A 100 -6.75 -3.52 -12.85
N GLU A 101 -6.33 -2.29 -12.56
CA GLU A 101 -5.93 -1.30 -13.57
C GLU A 101 -7.06 -0.96 -14.56
N VAL A 102 -8.30 -0.90 -14.04
CA VAL A 102 -9.49 -0.56 -14.84
C VAL A 102 -10.16 0.71 -14.30
N PRO A 103 -10.73 1.57 -15.16
CA PRO A 103 -11.51 2.73 -14.72
C PRO A 103 -12.67 2.31 -13.82
N TYR A 104 -12.98 3.16 -12.84
CA TYR A 104 -14.16 3.06 -12.01
C TYR A 104 -15.10 4.26 -12.25
N PRO A 105 -16.40 4.05 -12.48
CA PRO A 105 -17.05 2.75 -12.64
C PRO A 105 -16.60 2.05 -13.93
N ALA A 106 -16.65 0.71 -13.94
CA ALA A 106 -16.23 -0.08 -15.09
C ALA A 106 -17.36 -0.14 -16.14
N GLU A 107 -17.62 0.99 -16.81
CA GLU A 107 -18.72 1.15 -17.78
C GLU A 107 -18.72 0.08 -18.90
N TRP A 108 -17.54 -0.45 -19.22
CA TRP A 108 -17.34 -1.49 -20.24
C TRP A 108 -17.81 -2.89 -19.82
N SER A 109 -18.14 -3.10 -18.53
CA SER A 109 -18.48 -4.42 -17.99
C SER A 109 -19.94 -4.82 -18.22
N GLY A 110 -20.78 -3.91 -18.73
CA GLY A 110 -22.23 -4.14 -18.85
C GLY A 110 -22.99 -4.10 -17.52
N HIS A 111 -22.27 -4.02 -16.39
CA HIS A 111 -22.83 -3.67 -15.09
C HIS A 111 -22.95 -2.14 -15.01
N THR A 112 -24.16 -1.64 -14.80
CA THR A 112 -24.41 -0.20 -14.65
C THR A 112 -24.66 0.21 -13.21
N ASP A 113 -24.83 -0.76 -12.31
CA ASP A 113 -25.21 -0.49 -10.93
C ASP A 113 -23.98 -0.49 -10.01
N PHE A 114 -23.21 0.58 -10.13
CA PHE A 114 -22.02 0.85 -9.33
C PHE A 114 -22.31 1.97 -8.31
N ALA A 115 -21.74 1.84 -7.11
CA ALA A 115 -21.77 2.91 -6.14
C ALA A 115 -21.01 4.15 -6.68
N PRO A 116 -21.42 5.38 -6.35
CA PRO A 116 -20.61 6.56 -6.60
C PRO A 116 -19.22 6.44 -5.97
N SER A 117 -18.20 6.99 -6.63
CA SER A 117 -16.81 6.98 -6.11
C SER A 117 -16.69 7.60 -4.70
N ALA A 118 -17.55 8.58 -4.38
CA ALA A 118 -17.62 9.16 -3.05
C ALA A 118 -18.06 8.14 -1.97
N ASP A 119 -19.03 7.27 -2.27
CA ASP A 119 -19.51 6.24 -1.34
C ASP A 119 -18.43 5.18 -1.07
N ILE A 120 -17.67 4.82 -2.10
CA ILE A 120 -16.54 3.87 -2.02
C ILE A 120 -15.44 4.43 -1.14
N THR A 121 -15.14 5.72 -1.31
CA THR A 121 -14.17 6.44 -0.47
C THR A 121 -14.64 6.48 0.98
N LEU A 122 -15.93 6.74 1.21
CA LEU A 122 -16.52 6.72 2.56
C LEU A 122 -16.47 5.31 3.19
N ALA A 123 -16.55 4.26 2.39
CA ALA A 123 -16.36 2.89 2.84
C ALA A 123 -14.88 2.55 3.18
N GLY A 124 -13.94 3.46 2.94
CA GLY A 124 -12.51 3.27 3.22
C GLY A 124 -11.73 2.62 2.08
N LEU A 125 -12.31 2.52 0.88
CA LEU A 125 -11.64 2.06 -0.33
C LEU A 125 -11.08 3.24 -1.12
N ARG A 126 -9.94 3.07 -1.77
CA ARG A 126 -9.26 4.16 -2.50
C ARG A 126 -9.16 3.86 -4.00
N LEU A 127 -9.62 4.79 -4.83
CA LEU A 127 -9.37 4.75 -6.27
C LEU A 127 -8.06 5.48 -6.58
N LEU A 128 -7.16 4.83 -7.30
CA LEU A 128 -5.92 5.46 -7.77
C LEU A 128 -6.19 6.05 -9.16
N ASP A 129 -6.16 7.37 -9.29
CA ASP A 129 -6.50 8.08 -10.53
C ASP A 129 -7.86 7.65 -11.13
N GLY A 130 -8.85 7.41 -10.27
CA GLY A 130 -10.17 6.93 -10.70
C GLY A 130 -10.20 5.48 -11.19
N ARG A 131 -9.14 4.69 -10.92
CA ARG A 131 -9.05 3.27 -11.28
C ARG A 131 -9.15 2.37 -10.05
N VAL A 132 -9.69 1.17 -10.28
CA VAL A 132 -9.55 0.04 -9.36
C VAL A 132 -8.16 -0.55 -9.53
N THR A 133 -7.41 -0.65 -8.44
CA THR A 133 -6.09 -1.30 -8.40
C THR A 133 -5.98 -2.21 -7.18
N CYS A 134 -4.82 -2.85 -6.98
CA CYS A 134 -4.57 -3.72 -5.82
C CYS A 134 -4.82 -2.96 -4.50
N THR A 135 -4.36 -1.71 -4.42
CA THR A 135 -4.47 -0.86 -3.22
C THR A 135 -5.88 -0.29 -2.99
N THR A 136 -6.81 -0.50 -3.92
CA THR A 136 -8.23 -0.17 -3.69
C THR A 136 -8.85 -1.06 -2.64
N CYS A 137 -8.52 -2.36 -2.68
CA CYS A 137 -9.01 -3.35 -1.72
C CYS A 137 -8.01 -3.65 -0.61
N HIS A 138 -6.71 -3.41 -0.84
CA HIS A 138 -5.64 -3.68 0.12
C HIS A 138 -4.99 -2.38 0.60
N ASN A 139 -5.20 -2.04 1.87
CA ASN A 139 -4.52 -0.93 2.51
C ASN A 139 -3.37 -1.46 3.38
N LEU A 140 -2.15 -1.37 2.85
CA LEU A 140 -0.93 -1.89 3.48
C LEU A 140 -0.60 -1.23 4.83
N SER A 141 -1.17 -0.05 5.12
CA SER A 141 -1.04 0.62 6.42
C SER A 141 -1.89 -0.03 7.51
N LEU A 142 -2.76 -1.00 7.18
CA LEU A 142 -3.67 -1.63 8.14
C LEU A 142 -3.15 -2.99 8.63
N PRO A 143 -2.94 -3.20 9.93
CA PRO A 143 -2.48 -4.47 10.47
C PRO A 143 -3.63 -5.48 10.63
N VAL A 144 -4.45 -5.65 9.58
CA VAL A 144 -5.61 -6.55 9.57
C VAL A 144 -5.41 -7.67 8.54
N LYS A 145 -6.19 -8.75 8.66
CA LYS A 145 -6.10 -9.89 7.76
C LYS A 145 -6.29 -9.44 6.30
N TYR A 146 -5.32 -9.81 5.46
CA TYR A 146 -5.26 -9.42 4.05
C TYR A 146 -5.30 -7.91 3.80
N TYR A 147 -5.02 -7.06 4.80
CA TYR A 147 -4.98 -5.61 4.63
C TYR A 147 -6.30 -5.00 4.13
N LEU A 148 -7.45 -5.65 4.39
CA LEU A 148 -8.73 -5.18 3.89
C LEU A 148 -9.29 -4.04 4.76
N PRO A 149 -9.52 -2.84 4.21
CA PRO A 149 -10.19 -1.76 4.94
C PRO A 149 -11.68 -2.07 5.19
N VAL A 150 -12.28 -2.94 4.38
CA VAL A 150 -13.65 -3.45 4.52
C VAL A 150 -13.63 -4.97 4.60
N THR A 151 -14.35 -5.54 5.57
CA THR A 151 -14.44 -7.00 5.73
C THR A 151 -15.11 -7.69 4.53
N MET A 152 -14.77 -8.97 4.33
CA MET A 152 -15.48 -9.86 3.39
C MET A 152 -16.78 -10.44 3.96
N THR A 153 -17.09 -10.21 5.24
CA THR A 153 -18.33 -10.71 5.87
C THR A 153 -19.56 -10.24 5.08
N GLY A 154 -20.42 -11.17 4.68
CA GLY A 154 -21.62 -10.85 3.89
C GLY A 154 -21.33 -10.23 2.52
N SER A 155 -20.12 -10.41 1.97
CA SER A 155 -19.65 -9.74 0.75
C SER A 155 -19.59 -8.21 0.86
N ALA A 156 -19.42 -7.66 2.07
CA ALA A 156 -19.44 -6.21 2.29
C ALA A 156 -18.41 -5.46 1.43
N LEU A 157 -17.20 -5.99 1.24
CA LEU A 157 -16.21 -5.41 0.33
C LEU A 157 -16.72 -5.32 -1.12
N CYS A 158 -17.35 -6.37 -1.65
CA CYS A 158 -17.90 -6.36 -3.01
C CYS A 158 -19.06 -5.37 -3.12
N LEU A 159 -19.92 -5.33 -2.11
CA LEU A 159 -21.10 -4.47 -2.05
C LEU A 159 -20.78 -3.00 -1.78
N ALA A 160 -19.52 -2.69 -1.44
CA ALA A 160 -19.05 -1.31 -1.40
C ALA A 160 -19.01 -0.68 -2.80
N CYS A 161 -18.73 -1.50 -3.83
CA CYS A 161 -18.65 -1.06 -5.23
C CYS A 161 -19.90 -1.45 -6.04
N HIS A 162 -20.47 -2.63 -5.80
CA HIS A 162 -21.58 -3.16 -6.60
C HIS A 162 -22.91 -2.98 -5.87
N ARG A 163 -23.83 -2.29 -6.53
CA ARG A 163 -25.24 -2.20 -6.15
C ARG A 163 -26.02 -3.34 -6.85
N LYS A 164 -27.24 -3.62 -6.37
CA LYS A 164 -28.08 -4.75 -6.81
C LYS A 164 -29.31 -4.25 -7.55
#